data_AF-U9VNE2-F1
#
_entry.id   AF-U9VNE2-F1
#
_cell.length_a   1.000
_cell.length_b   1.000
_cell.length_c   1.000
_cell.angle_alpha   90.00
_cell.angle_beta   90.00
_cell.angle_gamma   90.00
#
_symmetry.space_group_name_H-M   'P 1'
#
loop_
_entity.id
_entity.type
_entity.pdbx_description
1 polymer ?
#
loop_
_entity_poly.entity_id
_entity_poly.type
_entity_poly.pdbx_seq_one_letter_code
_entity_poly.pdbx_strand_id
1 'polypeptide(L)'
;MRAILTAILALVASVMFATPAYAGDVAAGERVFTNNCATCHAGGSNAVISSQTLKQEALEQYLFNYGTEHNVDAIAYQVANGRGAMPSFQGRISDKAIADVAAYVKAQSESGWQE
;
A
#
# COMPACT_ATOMS: atom_id res chain seq x y z
N MET A 1 15.34 -5.32 -51.45
CA MET A 1 13.93 -5.15 -51.00
C MET A 1 13.51 -6.11 -49.88
N ARG A 2 13.96 -7.38 -49.81
CA ARG A 2 13.56 -8.32 -48.74
C ARG A 2 14.20 -8.09 -47.35
N ALA A 3 15.37 -7.45 -47.29
CA ALA A 3 16.09 -7.24 -46.02
C ALA A 3 15.68 -5.96 -45.25
N ILE A 4 14.91 -5.06 -45.88
CA ILE A 4 14.45 -3.81 -45.25
C ILE A 4 13.08 -4.03 -44.57
N LEU A 5 12.30 -5.02 -45.02
CA LEU A 5 11.00 -5.39 -44.46
C LEU A 5 11.10 -6.11 -43.10
N THR A 6 12.22 -6.76 -42.80
CA THR A 6 12.45 -7.44 -41.52
C THR A 6 12.94 -6.52 -40.41
N ALA A 7 13.53 -5.36 -40.74
CA ALA A 7 14.03 -4.41 -39.75
C ALA A 7 12.91 -3.55 -39.12
N ILE A 8 11.78 -3.37 -39.82
CA ILE A 8 10.63 -2.61 -39.29
C ILE A 8 9.81 -3.46 -38.31
N LEU A 9 9.88 -4.79 -38.41
CA LEU A 9 9.20 -5.69 -37.48
C LEU A 9 9.89 -5.77 -36.09
N ALA A 10 11.06 -5.14 -35.94
CA ALA A 10 11.81 -5.11 -34.69
C ALA A 10 11.44 -3.93 -33.75
N LEU A 11 10.59 -2.98 -34.17
CA LEU A 11 10.34 -1.76 -33.39
C LEU A 11 8.97 -1.70 -32.68
N VAL A 12 8.04 -2.62 -32.97
CA VAL A 12 6.63 -2.51 -32.51
C VAL A 12 6.30 -3.46 -31.34
N ALA A 13 7.19 -4.37 -30.96
CA ALA A 13 6.89 -5.41 -29.97
C ALA A 13 7.23 -5.05 -28.51
N SER A 14 7.76 -3.85 -28.23
CA SER A 14 8.26 -3.48 -26.90
C SER A 14 7.25 -2.74 -26.02
N VAL A 15 6.00 -2.62 -26.46
CA VAL A 15 4.99 -1.77 -25.84
C VAL A 15 3.94 -2.71 -25.23
N MET A 16 3.84 -2.70 -23.90
CA MET A 16 2.65 -3.04 -23.10
C MET A 16 2.45 -4.50 -22.66
N PHE A 17 3.13 -4.87 -21.57
CA PHE A 17 2.44 -5.54 -20.45
C PHE A 17 2.86 -4.89 -19.13
N ALA A 18 2.71 -3.57 -19.04
CA ALA A 18 2.63 -2.94 -17.72
C ALA A 18 1.25 -3.33 -17.16
N THR A 19 1.21 -4.28 -16.23
CA THR A 19 -0.02 -4.49 -15.45
C THR A 19 -0.34 -3.18 -14.75
N PRO A 20 -1.57 -2.68 -14.83
CA PRO A 20 -1.93 -1.48 -14.09
C PRO A 20 -1.66 -1.76 -12.62
N ALA A 21 -0.71 -1.04 -12.03
CA ALA A 21 -0.62 -0.94 -10.59
C ALA A 21 -1.90 -0.20 -10.17
N TYR A 22 -2.88 -0.94 -9.64
CA TYR A 22 -4.10 -0.34 -9.15
C TYR A 22 -3.74 0.56 -7.97
N ALA A 23 -3.72 1.87 -8.21
CA ALA A 23 -3.64 2.84 -7.13
C ALA A 23 -4.88 2.67 -6.25
N GLY A 24 -4.67 2.56 -4.94
CA GLY A 24 -5.77 2.47 -3.98
C GLY A 24 -6.61 3.74 -3.95
N ASP A 25 -7.92 3.59 -3.74
CA ASP A 25 -8.86 4.69 -3.53
C ASP A 25 -8.85 5.08 -2.04
N VAL A 26 -8.32 6.27 -1.74
CA VAL A 26 -8.19 6.79 -0.38
C VAL A 26 -9.54 6.91 0.34
N ALA A 27 -10.60 7.31 -0.37
CA ALA A 27 -11.94 7.49 0.22
C ALA A 27 -12.62 6.14 0.49
N ALA A 28 -12.36 5.12 -0.34
CA ALA A 28 -12.73 3.75 0.00
C ALA A 28 -11.89 3.21 1.17
N GLY A 29 -10.60 3.54 1.20
CA GLY A 29 -9.64 3.14 2.22
C GLY A 29 -9.99 3.63 3.61
N GLU A 30 -10.49 4.85 3.76
CA GLU A 30 -10.99 5.38 5.03
C GLU A 30 -12.08 4.49 5.64
N ARG A 31 -13.04 4.05 4.82
CA ARG A 31 -14.13 3.17 5.27
C ARG A 31 -13.60 1.80 5.69
N VAL A 32 -12.63 1.25 4.94
CA VAL A 32 -11.97 -0.01 5.33
C VAL A 32 -11.21 0.18 6.65
N PHE A 33 -10.49 1.28 6.80
CA PHE A 33 -9.71 1.60 7.99
C PHE A 33 -10.59 1.69 9.24
N THR A 34 -11.68 2.46 9.18
CA THR A 34 -12.61 2.63 10.30
C THR A 34 -13.21 1.31 10.76
N ASN A 35 -13.56 0.43 9.83
CA ASN A 35 -14.21 -0.84 10.15
C ASN A 35 -13.26 -1.94 10.64
N ASN A 36 -11.97 -1.86 10.28
CA ASN A 36 -11.04 -2.99 10.47
C ASN A 36 -9.78 -2.65 11.26
N CYS A 37 -9.35 -1.40 11.28
CA CYS A 37 -8.03 -0.99 11.75
C CYS A 37 -8.09 -0.04 12.95
N ALA A 38 -9.12 0.82 13.00
CA ALA A 38 -9.21 1.92 13.97
C ALA A 38 -9.22 1.46 15.44
N THR A 39 -9.70 0.26 15.76
CA THR A 39 -9.67 -0.27 17.12
C THR A 39 -8.27 -0.26 17.74
N CYS A 40 -7.23 -0.52 16.93
CA CYS A 40 -5.85 -0.46 17.38
C CYS A 40 -5.15 0.83 16.94
N HIS A 41 -5.57 1.39 15.79
CA HIS A 41 -4.84 2.45 15.10
C HIS A 41 -5.57 3.80 14.99
N ALA A 42 -6.57 4.05 15.83
CA ALA A 42 -7.26 5.35 15.87
C ALA A 42 -6.28 6.53 15.98
N GLY A 43 -6.52 7.58 15.20
CA GLY A 43 -5.64 8.77 15.15
C GLY A 43 -4.20 8.45 14.73
N GLY A 44 -3.99 7.35 14.00
CA GLY A 44 -2.66 6.87 13.62
C GLY A 44 -1.85 6.28 14.78
N SER A 45 -2.44 6.06 15.95
CA SER A 45 -1.75 5.48 17.12
C SER A 45 -1.56 3.96 16.98
N ASN A 46 -1.06 3.31 18.03
CA ASN A 46 -1.08 1.86 18.16
C ASN A 46 -1.32 1.47 19.62
N ALA A 47 -2.51 0.93 19.88
CA ALA A 47 -2.95 0.52 21.22
C ALA A 47 -2.19 -0.68 21.80
N VAL A 48 -1.43 -1.41 20.98
CA VAL A 48 -0.70 -2.62 21.39
C VAL A 48 0.79 -2.36 21.56
N ILE A 49 1.42 -1.65 20.61
CA ILE A 49 2.84 -1.30 20.65
C ILE A 49 2.97 0.20 20.39
N SER A 50 3.07 1.00 21.44
CA SER A 50 2.99 2.46 21.37
C SER A 50 4.03 3.14 20.48
N SER A 51 5.20 2.51 20.25
CA SER A 51 6.22 3.03 19.33
C SER A 51 5.94 2.73 17.86
N GLN A 52 5.16 1.69 17.54
CA GLN A 52 4.88 1.25 16.17
C GLN A 52 3.56 1.84 15.66
N THR A 53 3.49 3.17 15.64
CA THR A 53 2.32 3.93 15.16
C THR A 53 2.24 3.94 13.63
N LEU A 54 1.17 4.53 13.07
CA LEU A 54 1.03 4.80 11.64
C LEU A 54 1.50 6.21 11.24
N LYS A 55 2.20 6.91 12.13
CA LYS A 55 2.83 8.20 11.82
C LYS A 55 4.05 7.97 10.91
N GLN A 56 4.37 8.97 10.09
CA GLN A 56 5.37 8.88 9.03
C GLN A 56 6.71 8.34 9.55
N GLU A 57 7.25 8.94 10.61
CA GLU A 57 8.56 8.59 11.17
C GLU A 57 8.57 7.15 11.72
N ALA A 58 7.46 6.70 12.31
CA ALA A 58 7.34 5.35 12.82
C ALA A 58 7.24 4.31 11.69
N LEU A 59 6.52 4.63 10.61
CA LEU A 59 6.47 3.77 9.42
C LEU A 59 7.85 3.66 8.77
N GLU A 60 8.57 4.77 8.59
CA GLU A 60 9.93 4.79 8.06
C GLU A 60 10.90 3.94 8.89
N GLN A 61 10.77 4.00 10.21
CA GLN A 61 11.66 3.29 11.13
C GLN A 61 11.32 1.81 11.29
N TYR A 62 10.03 1.44 11.33
CA TYR A 62 9.60 0.11 11.78
C TYR A 62 8.86 -0.72 10.73
N LEU A 63 8.40 -0.13 9.64
CA LEU A 63 7.75 -0.87 8.56
C LEU A 63 8.78 -1.30 7.53
N PHE A 64 9.03 -2.61 7.48
CA PHE A 64 9.94 -3.23 6.53
C PHE A 64 9.60 -2.80 5.09
N ASN A 65 10.61 -2.34 4.34
CA ASN A 65 10.51 -1.82 2.97
C ASN A 65 9.65 -0.56 2.76
N TYR A 66 9.17 0.11 3.82
CA TYR A 66 8.51 1.40 3.65
C TYR A 66 9.53 2.50 3.33
N GLY A 67 10.47 2.73 4.26
CA GLY A 67 11.61 3.64 4.10
C GLY A 67 11.22 5.07 3.71
N THR A 68 12.22 5.89 3.38
CA THR A 68 12.04 7.29 2.94
C THR A 68 11.40 7.41 1.56
N GLU A 69 11.20 6.30 0.86
CA GLU A 69 10.47 6.23 -0.42
C GLU A 69 8.94 6.10 -0.21
N HIS A 70 8.51 5.92 1.04
CA HIS A 70 7.10 5.80 1.46
C HIS A 70 6.35 4.73 0.66
N ASN A 71 6.98 3.58 0.48
CA ASN A 71 6.46 2.52 -0.39
C ASN A 71 5.12 1.97 0.13
N VAL A 72 4.02 2.29 -0.54
CA VAL A 72 2.67 1.86 -0.15
C VAL A 72 2.51 0.33 -0.16
N ASP A 73 3.26 -0.38 -0.99
CA ASP A 73 3.21 -1.84 -1.05
C ASP A 73 3.69 -2.48 0.26
N ALA A 74 4.55 -1.79 1.02
CA ALA A 74 4.95 -2.25 2.35
C ALA A 74 3.76 -2.25 3.34
N ILE A 75 2.88 -1.25 3.25
CA ILE A 75 1.66 -1.18 4.06
C ILE A 75 0.70 -2.28 3.61
N ALA A 76 0.46 -2.40 2.30
CA ALA A 76 -0.42 -3.43 1.74
C ALA A 76 0.04 -4.85 2.12
N TYR A 77 1.34 -5.12 2.02
CA TYR A 77 1.93 -6.39 2.42
C TYR A 77 1.73 -6.68 3.90
N GLN A 78 1.96 -5.69 4.77
CA GLN A 78 1.78 -5.83 6.21
C GLN A 78 0.30 -6.07 6.57
N VAL A 79 -0.64 -5.41 5.91
CA VAL A 79 -2.08 -5.65 6.09
C VAL A 79 -2.46 -7.06 5.64
N ALA A 80 -1.98 -7.49 4.47
CA ALA A 80 -2.27 -8.82 3.96
C ALA A 80 -1.74 -9.91 4.91
N ASN A 81 -0.49 -9.80 5.35
CA ASN A 81 0.20 -10.89 6.04
C ASN A 81 0.16 -10.79 7.57
N GLY A 82 -0.11 -9.61 8.14
CA GLY A 82 0.00 -9.36 9.57
C GLY A 82 1.43 -9.48 10.09
N ARG A 83 1.63 -9.16 11.38
CA ARG A 83 2.91 -9.37 12.09
C ARG A 83 2.69 -9.32 13.60
N GLY A 84 3.10 -10.38 14.29
CA GLY A 84 2.94 -10.45 15.75
C GLY A 84 1.46 -10.32 16.15
N ALA A 85 1.13 -9.29 16.92
CA ALA A 85 -0.24 -9.03 17.39
C ALA A 85 -1.17 -8.47 16.28
N MET A 86 -0.62 -7.90 15.21
CA MET A 86 -1.43 -7.43 14.08
C MET A 86 -1.90 -8.63 13.26
N PRO A 87 -3.21 -8.88 13.14
CA PRO A 87 -3.73 -10.03 12.39
C PRO A 87 -3.50 -9.87 10.89
N SER A 88 -3.45 -11.00 10.18
CA SER A 88 -3.53 -11.05 8.72
C SER A 88 -4.96 -10.75 8.26
N PHE A 89 -5.09 -9.94 7.21
CA PHE A 89 -6.35 -9.62 6.55
C PHE A 89 -6.53 -10.29 5.18
N GLN A 90 -5.52 -11.02 4.69
CA GLN A 90 -5.64 -11.80 3.46
C GLN A 90 -6.81 -12.79 3.58
N GLY A 91 -7.67 -12.81 2.56
CA GLY A 91 -8.88 -13.63 2.53
C GLY A 91 -10.01 -13.18 3.48
N ARG A 92 -9.79 -12.15 4.32
CA ARG A 92 -10.83 -11.53 5.15
C ARG A 92 -11.45 -10.30 4.48
N ILE A 93 -10.63 -9.55 3.76
CA ILE A 93 -11.05 -8.46 2.88
C ILE A 93 -10.43 -8.67 1.50
N SER A 94 -11.03 -8.07 0.47
CA SER A 94 -10.52 -8.17 -0.91
C SER A 94 -9.16 -7.50 -1.10
N ASP A 95 -8.38 -7.94 -2.07
CA ASP A 95 -7.09 -7.29 -2.44
C ASP A 95 -7.26 -5.81 -2.75
N LYS A 96 -8.37 -5.43 -3.39
CA LYS A 96 -8.71 -4.02 -3.62
C LYS A 96 -8.90 -3.26 -2.31
N ALA A 97 -9.58 -3.83 -1.32
CA ALA A 97 -9.74 -3.21 -0.01
C ALA A 97 -8.40 -3.07 0.75
N ILE A 98 -7.47 -4.02 0.56
CA ILE A 98 -6.10 -3.93 1.09
C ILE A 98 -5.35 -2.77 0.43
N ALA A 99 -5.41 -2.66 -0.90
CA ALA A 99 -4.79 -1.55 -1.62
C ALA A 99 -5.39 -0.19 -1.23
N ASP A 100 -6.71 -0.12 -1.11
CA ASP A 100 -7.44 1.10 -0.72
C ASP A 100 -7.03 1.54 0.71
N VAL A 101 -7.01 0.62 1.69
CA VAL A 101 -6.61 0.98 3.07
C VAL A 101 -5.13 1.34 3.15
N ALA A 102 -4.25 0.69 2.37
CA ALA A 102 -2.84 1.05 2.32
C ALA A 102 -2.62 2.47 1.77
N ALA A 103 -3.35 2.83 0.71
CA ALA A 103 -3.33 4.18 0.15
C ALA A 103 -3.83 5.22 1.17
N TYR A 104 -4.90 4.91 1.89
CA TYR A 104 -5.42 5.77 2.95
C TYR A 104 -4.40 5.98 4.08
N VAL A 105 -3.80 4.89 4.60
CA VAL A 105 -2.78 5.00 5.67
C VAL A 105 -1.59 5.85 5.24
N LYS A 106 -1.09 5.66 4.00
CA LYS A 106 -0.01 6.49 3.45
C LYS A 106 -0.41 7.96 3.36
N ALA A 107 -1.59 8.27 2.82
CA ALA A 107 -2.05 9.64 2.70
C ALA A 107 -2.17 10.33 4.09
N GLN A 108 -2.66 9.61 5.10
CA GLN A 108 -2.77 10.11 6.46
C GLN A 108 -1.41 10.26 7.16
N SER A 109 -0.44 9.36 6.90
CA SER A 109 0.91 9.50 7.47
C SER A 109 1.60 10.75 6.91
N GLU A 110 1.49 10.99 5.60
CA GLU A 110 2.08 12.15 4.92
C GLU A 110 1.42 13.48 5.29
N SER A 111 0.11 13.44 5.57
CA SER A 111 -0.65 14.64 5.99
C SER A 111 -0.56 14.93 7.48
N GLY A 112 0.06 14.03 8.26
CA GLY A 112 0.11 14.10 9.72
C GLY A 112 -1.27 13.94 10.34
N TRP A 113 -1.72 12.68 10.48
CA TRP A 113 -2.96 12.24 11.15
C TRP A 113 -3.65 13.34 12.00
N GLN A 114 -4.85 13.74 11.60
CA GLN A 114 -5.66 14.70 12.37
C GLN A 114 -6.00 14.09 13.74
N GLU A 115 -5.76 14.85 14.81
CA GLU A 115 -6.10 14.47 16.19
C GLU A 115 -7.61 14.46 16.44
#